data_AF-A0A8S1BKU2-F1
#
_entry.id   AF-A0A8S1BKU2-F1
#
_cell.length_a   1.000
_cell.length_b   1.000
_cell.length_c   1.000
_cell.angle_alpha   90.00
_cell.angle_beta   90.00
_cell.angle_gamma   90.00
#
_symmetry.space_group_name_H-M   'P 1'
#
loop_
_entity.id
_entity.type
_entity.pdbx_description
1 polymer ?
#
loop_
_entity_poly.entity_id
_entity_poly.type
_entity_poly.pdbx_seq_one_letter_code
_entity_poly.pdbx_strand_id
1 'polypeptide(L)'
;MHYILVTELENTSFTSCKIQGLSAEDWTVLEAEFTNLNLTYIKQETFYEVDIPGIQVLNILAQIRYNYKIVSQSMAIEKTVIGGRTLQVQKLVWTLGKI
;
A
#
# COMPACT_ATOMS: atom_id res chain seq x y z
N MET A 1 -8.41 -16.51 9.25
CA MET A 1 -7.11 -15.90 8.91
C MET A 1 -7.38 -14.89 7.81
N HIS A 2 -7.20 -13.60 8.07
CA HIS A 2 -7.55 -12.52 7.15
C HIS A 2 -6.27 -12.01 6.48
N TYR A 3 -6.31 -11.82 5.15
CA TYR A 3 -5.16 -11.39 4.37
C TYR A 3 -5.48 -10.11 3.64
N ILE A 4 -4.48 -9.24 3.57
CA ILE A 4 -4.53 -8.00 2.81
C ILE A 4 -3.32 -7.93 1.87
N LEU A 5 -3.46 -7.12 0.83
CA LEU A 5 -2.35 -6.78 -0.06
C LEU A 5 -1.97 -5.33 0.14
N VAL A 6 -0.68 -5.07 0.28
CA VAL A 6 -0.10 -3.72 0.21
C VAL A 6 0.76 -3.66 -1.03
N THR A 7 0.48 -2.71 -1.92
CA THR A 7 1.24 -2.52 -3.16
C THR A 7 1.84 -1.12 -3.18
N GLU A 8 3.16 -1.02 -3.15
CA GLU A 8 3.86 0.22 -3.43
C GLU A 8 4.09 0.34 -4.94
N LEU A 9 3.66 1.47 -5.49
CA LEU A 9 3.89 1.88 -6.87
C LEU A 9 4.94 2.98 -6.85
N GLU A 10 6.10 2.70 -7.40
CA GLU A 10 7.14 3.71 -7.62
C GLU A 10 7.22 4.04 -9.12
N ASN A 11 7.05 5.33 -9.42
CA ASN A 11 7.33 5.89 -10.73
C ASN A 11 8.36 7.02 -10.61
N THR A 12 8.78 7.60 -11.73
CA THR A 12 9.82 8.64 -11.79
C THR A 12 9.49 9.94 -11.05
N SER A 13 8.29 10.09 -10.48
CA SER A 13 7.80 11.35 -9.92
C SER A 13 7.02 11.19 -8.63
N PHE A 14 6.66 9.96 -8.24
CA PHE A 14 5.69 9.71 -7.18
C PHE A 14 5.80 8.28 -6.65
N THR A 15 5.60 8.14 -5.33
CA THR A 15 5.50 6.85 -4.64
C THR A 15 4.19 6.82 -3.88
N SER A 16 3.30 5.89 -4.21
CA SER A 16 2.08 5.65 -3.43
C SER A 16 1.91 4.20 -3.05
N CYS A 17 1.08 3.99 -2.03
CA CYS A 17 0.77 2.67 -1.53
C CYS A 17 -0.72 2.39 -1.57
N LYS A 18 -1.06 1.25 -2.15
CA LYS A 18 -2.42 0.72 -2.22
C LYS A 18 -2.61 -0.38 -1.19
N ILE A 19 -3.69 -0.31 -0.43
CA ILE A 19 -4.08 -1.30 0.57
C ILE A 19 -5.39 -1.92 0.11
N GLN A 20 -5.40 -3.25 -0.03
CA GLN A 20 -6.52 -4.04 -0.54
C GLN A 20 -6.94 -5.11 0.45
N GLY A 21 -8.25 -5.33 0.55
CA GLY A 21 -8.82 -6.39 1.37
C GLY A 21 -8.99 -6.03 2.85
N LEU A 22 -8.62 -4.82 3.28
CA LEU A 22 -8.81 -4.36 4.66
C LEU A 22 -10.31 -4.34 5.02
N SER A 23 -10.66 -4.75 6.24
CA SER A 23 -12.05 -4.67 6.73
C SER A 23 -12.50 -3.21 6.86
N ALA A 24 -13.82 -2.96 6.78
CA ALA A 24 -14.36 -1.62 6.94
C ALA A 24 -14.03 -1.01 8.32
N GLU A 25 -14.02 -1.83 9.37
CA GLU A 25 -13.67 -1.44 10.73
C GLU A 25 -12.19 -1.03 10.85
N ASP A 26 -11.28 -1.86 10.34
CA ASP A 26 -9.84 -1.57 10.34
C ASP A 26 -9.56 -0.32 9.51
N TRP A 27 -10.29 -0.11 8.41
CA TRP A 27 -10.16 1.10 7.60
C TRP A 27 -10.59 2.36 8.34
N THR A 28 -11.75 2.38 9.00
CA THR A 28 -12.21 3.57 9.75
C THR A 28 -11.19 3.98 10.81
N VAL A 29 -10.54 3.01 11.43
CA VAL A 29 -9.48 3.26 12.40
C VAL A 29 -8.20 3.79 11.73
N LEU A 30 -7.79 3.17 10.61
CA LEU A 30 -6.63 3.58 9.84
C LEU A 30 -6.78 4.98 9.23
N GLU A 31 -8.00 5.33 8.82
CA GLU A 31 -8.36 6.64 8.29
C GLU A 31 -8.16 7.75 9.34
N ALA A 32 -8.55 7.49 10.58
CA ALA A 32 -8.29 8.41 11.70
C ALA A 32 -6.79 8.55 11.95
N GLU A 33 -6.02 7.47 11.87
CA GLU A 33 -4.56 7.49 12.01
C GLU A 33 -3.90 8.33 10.90
N PHE A 34 -4.31 8.13 9.64
CA PHE A 34 -3.82 8.90 8.50
C PHE A 34 -4.17 10.39 8.62
N THR A 35 -5.38 10.70 9.07
CA THR A 35 -5.80 12.08 9.34
C THR A 35 -4.93 12.73 10.43
N ASN A 36 -4.67 12.02 11.53
CA ASN A 36 -3.81 12.51 12.62
C ASN A 36 -2.37 12.76 12.16
N LEU A 37 -1.88 11.96 11.21
CA LEU A 37 -0.56 12.09 10.61
C LEU A 37 -0.51 13.10 9.45
N ASN A 38 -1.63 13.76 9.13
CA ASN A 38 -1.79 14.65 7.97
C ASN A 38 -1.41 14.01 6.63
N LEU A 39 -1.71 12.72 6.47
CA LEU A 39 -1.44 11.99 5.24
C LEU A 39 -2.58 12.15 4.24
N THR A 40 -2.23 12.32 2.97
CA THR A 40 -3.22 12.34 1.89
C THR A 40 -3.55 10.91 1.49
N TYR A 41 -4.84 10.57 1.48
CA TYR A 41 -5.33 9.27 1.06
C TYR A 41 -6.57 9.39 0.17
N ILE A 42 -6.79 8.38 -0.66
CA ILE A 42 -7.93 8.25 -1.56
C ILE A 42 -8.59 6.90 -1.30
N LYS A 43 -9.90 6.92 -1.08
CA LYS A 43 -10.74 5.72 -0.98
C LYS A 43 -11.31 5.38 -2.35
N GLN A 44 -11.07 4.16 -2.81
CA GLN A 44 -11.70 3.57 -4.00
C GLN A 44 -12.57 2.38 -3.58
N GLU A 45 -13.37 1.86 -4.50
CA GLU A 45 -14.29 0.74 -4.23
C GLU A 45 -13.55 -0.53 -3.78
N THR A 46 -12.36 -0.77 -4.33
CA THR A 46 -11.61 -2.01 -4.14
C THR A 46 -10.29 -1.85 -3.38
N PHE A 47 -9.84 -0.63 -3.14
CA PHE A 47 -8.58 -0.33 -2.45
C PHE A 47 -8.58 1.05 -1.83
N TYR A 48 -7.62 1.27 -0.95
CA TYR A 48 -7.27 2.56 -0.40
C TYR A 48 -5.87 2.93 -0.84
N GLU A 49 -5.67 4.16 -1.30
CA GLU A 49 -4.35 4.64 -1.73
C GLU A 49 -3.88 5.74 -0.79
N VAL A 50 -2.63 5.70 -0.38
CA VAL A 50 -2.01 6.70 0.49
C VAL A 50 -0.68 7.14 -0.11
N ASP A 51 -0.43 8.45 -0.05
CA ASP A 51 0.77 9.09 -0.59
C ASP A 51 1.93 9.04 0.42
N ILE A 52 2.34 7.83 0.78
CA ILE A 52 3.53 7.57 1.60
C ILE A 52 4.25 6.30 1.12
N PRO A 53 5.57 6.18 1.41
CA PRO A 53 6.32 4.96 1.18
C PRO A 53 5.71 3.74 1.88
N GLY A 54 5.77 2.58 1.24
CA GLY A 54 5.21 1.31 1.68
C GLY A 54 5.76 0.86 3.00
N ILE A 55 7.04 1.15 3.29
CA ILE A 55 7.61 0.85 4.60
C ILE A 55 6.88 1.58 5.74
N GLN A 56 6.38 2.80 5.51
CA GLN A 56 5.62 3.54 6.52
C GLN A 56 4.23 2.92 6.70
N VAL A 57 3.57 2.53 5.61
CA VAL A 57 2.29 1.80 5.66
C VAL A 57 2.44 0.48 6.41
N LEU A 58 3.49 -0.30 6.10
CA LEU A 58 3.79 -1.56 6.77
C LEU A 58 4.05 -1.36 8.26
N ASN A 59 4.78 -0.31 8.64
CA ASN A 59 5.02 0.02 10.04
C ASN A 59 3.72 0.35 10.80
N ILE A 60 2.80 1.09 10.17
CA ILE A 60 1.48 1.39 10.76
C ILE A 60 0.68 0.10 10.92
N LEU A 61 0.59 -0.73 9.88
CA LEU A 61 -0.16 -2.00 9.90
C LEU A 61 0.43 -3.06 10.85
N ALA A 62 1.73 -2.98 11.15
CA ALA A 62 2.41 -3.84 12.11
C ALA A 62 2.17 -3.45 13.58
N GLN A 63 1.60 -2.27 13.85
CA GLN A 63 1.29 -1.86 15.22
C GLN A 63 0.28 -2.83 15.86
N ILE A 64 0.35 -2.94 17.19
CA ILE A 64 -0.51 -3.83 18.01
C ILE A 64 -2.00 -3.65 17.68
N ARG A 65 -2.40 -2.42 17.32
CA ARG A 65 -3.78 -2.06 16.97
C ARG A 65 -4.32 -2.81 15.75
N TYR A 66 -3.49 -3.04 14.73
CA TYR A 66 -3.90 -3.69 13.47
C TYR A 66 -3.39 -5.12 13.38
N ASN A 67 -2.20 -5.39 13.95
CA ASN A 67 -1.58 -6.71 14.10
C ASN A 67 -1.43 -7.51 12.79
N TYR A 68 -1.08 -6.81 11.71
CA TYR A 68 -0.74 -7.47 10.45
C TYR A 68 0.76 -7.78 10.40
N LYS A 69 1.11 -8.97 9.89
CA LYS A 69 2.50 -9.34 9.59
C LYS A 69 2.68 -9.73 8.14
N ILE A 70 3.86 -9.42 7.60
CA ILE A 70 4.24 -9.80 6.25
C ILE A 70 4.35 -11.34 6.18
N VAL A 71 3.60 -11.92 5.25
CA VAL A 71 3.61 -13.36 4.95
C VAL A 71 4.48 -13.63 3.73
N SER A 72 4.41 -12.75 2.72
CA SER A 72 5.21 -12.84 1.52
C SER A 72 5.45 -11.46 0.91
N GLN A 73 6.48 -11.38 0.08
CA GLN A 73 6.82 -10.22 -0.72
C GLN A 73 7.08 -10.66 -2.17
N SER A 74 6.64 -9.85 -3.12
CA SER A 74 6.92 -10.01 -4.54
C SER A 74 7.20 -8.66 -5.19
N MET A 75 7.87 -8.69 -6.34
CA MET A 75 8.18 -7.49 -7.12
C MET A 75 7.84 -7.75 -8.59
N ALA A 76 7.19 -6.77 -9.22
CA ALA A 76 6.98 -6.74 -10.67
C ALA A 76 7.62 -5.48 -11.25
N ILE A 77 8.39 -5.65 -12.33
CA ILE A 77 9.00 -4.54 -13.07
C ILE A 77 8.41 -4.54 -14.47
N GLU A 78 7.69 -3.49 -14.80
CA GLU A 78 7.10 -3.29 -16.12
C GLU A 78 7.93 -2.26 -16.88
N LYS A 79 8.40 -2.64 -18.08
CA LYS A 79 9.14 -1.76 -18.97
C LYS A 79 8.34 -1.54 -20.25
N THR A 80 8.04 -0.28 -20.56
CA THR A 80 7.26 0.09 -21.74
C THR A 80 7.99 1.18 -22.51
N VAL A 81 8.06 1.06 -23.84
CA VAL A 81 8.66 2.08 -24.71
C VAL A 81 7.56 2.93 -25.33
N ILE A 82 7.55 4.23 -25.05
CA ILE A 82 6.59 5.19 -25.61
C ILE A 82 7.37 6.33 -26.27
N GLY A 83 7.17 6.54 -27.58
CA GLY A 83 7.78 7.66 -28.32
C GLY A 83 9.31 7.69 -28.27
N GLY A 84 9.98 6.52 -28.18
CA GLY A 84 11.43 6.41 -28.08
C GLY A 84 12.01 6.55 -26.66
N ARG A 85 11.18 6.77 -25.63
CA ARG A 85 11.59 6.76 -24.23
C ARG A 85 11.16 5.46 -23.55
N THR A 86 12.04 4.89 -22.73
CA THR A 86 11.72 3.73 -21.89
C THR A 86 11.16 4.21 -20.56
N LEU A 87 9.90 3.89 -20.29
CA LEU A 87 9.30 4.02 -18.97
C LEU A 87 9.47 2.69 -18.22
N GLN A 88 9.90 2.78 -16.97
CA GLN A 88 9.99 1.64 -16.07
C GLN A 88 9.11 1.93 -14.86
N VAL A 89 8.19 1.02 -14.57
CA VAL A 89 7.34 1.06 -13.37
C VAL A 89 7.74 -0.11 -12.49
N GLN A 90 8.01 0.17 -11.22
CA GLN A 90 8.32 -0.84 -10.22
C GLN A 90 7.14 -0.96 -9.26
N LYS A 91 6.71 -2.21 -9.04
CA LYS A 91 5.62 -2.56 -8.13
C LYS A 91 6.17 -3.51 -7.08
N LEU A 92 6.15 -3.11 -5.82
CA LEU A 92 6.43 -3.99 -4.70
C LEU A 92 5.10 -4.38 -4.07
N VAL A 93 4.87 -5.68 -3.90
CA VAL A 93 3.62 -6.21 -3.34
C VAL A 93 3.95 -7.05 -2.11
N TRP A 94 3.35 -6.69 -0.98
CA TRP A 94 3.39 -7.47 0.25
C TRP A 94 2.02 -8.09 0.50
N THR A 95 2.02 -9.39 0.80
CA THR A 95 0.84 -10.05 1.39
C THR A 95 1.01 -10.01 2.89
N LEU A 96 0.04 -9.44 3.61
CA LEU A 96 0.04 -9.43 5.07
C LEU A 96 -1.08 -10.33 5.60
N GLY A 97 -0.81 -11.05 6.67
CA GLY A 97 -1.77 -11.85 7.41
C GLY A 97 -2.05 -11.23 8.79
N LYS A 98 -3.33 -11.14 9.16
CA LYS A 98 -3.76 -10.72 10.50
C LYS A 98 -3.52 -11.85 11.50
N ILE A 99 -2.91 -11.50 12.63
CA ILE A 99 -2.56 -12.42 13.73
C ILE A 99 -3.53 -12.26 14.89
#